data_AF-A0AAQ1TTX8-F1
#
_entry.id   AF-A0AAQ1TTX8-F1
#
_cell.length_a   1.000
_cell.length_b   1.000
_cell.length_c   1.000
_cell.angle_alpha   90.00
_cell.angle_beta   90.00
_cell.angle_gamma   90.00
#
_symmetry.space_group_name_H-M   'P 1'
#
loop_
_entity.id
_entity.type
_entity.pdbx_description
1 polymer ?
#
loop_
_entity_poly.entity_id
_entity_poly.type
_entity_poly.pdbx_seq_one_letter_code
_entity_poly.pdbx_strand_id
1 'polypeptide(L)'
;MTSTLSGQFSSAGLGDTDTLIITILDAATIYEGPETVYRYDLPGTGIVDGWALSPVVEQCSKICGPQWPEVTAEVIVDVSGTEISVEAAAILRRQLEVAGVLVASDTDAEYAGPVFTPDMEPAETPTQEFHVKNTSVTERPSVGYELDDRGHQEHMLEDAATSKPKAKPRKATKRPKLKPLSLPAWFDPFYAGIAAVVFTVAGLSWWAMGRHEEQASVEQLSQTVAQAPQPSAAPSSGPAVEEAKPGLNPGQKELDVEGMNVVLPQGFHPKVEDGVVTVTGEDPDLRILLSADPLYAVPVDMLFKELHAEIETDPALSEPREEAGRLNYLEDPGDGSKVSWMTWADGEHQLSVGCHTRYEPNVVQKAACRMAAESLVKKN
;
A
#
# COMPACT_ATOMS: atom_id res chain seq x y z
N MET A 1 -25.90 -52.98 -27.06
CA MET A 1 -26.19 -51.70 -27.73
C MET A 1 -26.58 -50.72 -26.64
N THR A 2 -25.58 -50.11 -26.02
CA THR A 2 -25.70 -49.26 -24.83
C THR A 2 -25.53 -47.81 -25.28
N SER A 3 -26.60 -47.04 -25.21
CA SER A 3 -26.59 -45.59 -25.41
C SER A 3 -26.06 -44.92 -24.16
N THR A 4 -24.99 -44.14 -24.30
CA THR A 4 -24.48 -43.25 -23.26
C THR A 4 -24.71 -41.82 -23.73
N LEU A 5 -25.61 -41.11 -23.07
CA LEU A 5 -25.77 -39.67 -23.17
C LEU A 5 -24.56 -39.01 -22.47
N SER A 6 -23.70 -38.33 -23.24
CA SER A 6 -22.76 -37.35 -22.69
C SER A 6 -23.47 -36.01 -22.56
N GLY A 7 -23.74 -35.60 -21.32
CA GLY A 7 -24.16 -34.24 -21.00
C GLY A 7 -22.99 -33.28 -21.11
N GLN A 8 -23.15 -32.24 -21.92
CA GLN A 8 -22.29 -31.05 -21.90
C GLN A 8 -22.53 -30.29 -20.61
N PHE A 9 -21.52 -30.25 -19.74
CA PHE A 9 -21.39 -29.19 -18.74
C PHE A 9 -20.67 -28.02 -19.41
N SER A 10 -21.41 -26.98 -19.77
CA SER A 10 -20.83 -25.65 -20.01
C SER A 10 -20.44 -25.06 -18.66
N SER A 11 -19.15 -25.13 -18.34
CA SER A 11 -18.51 -24.24 -17.37
C SER A 11 -18.17 -22.95 -18.12
N ALA A 12 -18.86 -21.87 -17.77
CA ALA A 12 -18.43 -20.51 -18.10
C ALA A 12 -17.68 -20.00 -16.86
N GLY A 13 -16.36 -19.83 -16.98
CA GLY A 13 -15.51 -19.26 -15.93
C GLY A 13 -14.18 -19.98 -15.75
N LEU A 14 -13.23 -19.76 -16.67
CA LEU A 14 -11.79 -19.92 -16.44
C LEU A 14 -11.09 -18.86 -17.28
N GLY A 15 -10.15 -18.12 -16.70
CA GLY A 15 -9.15 -17.39 -17.47
C GLY A 15 -8.39 -18.37 -18.37
N ASP A 16 -7.96 -17.91 -19.55
CA ASP A 16 -7.24 -18.72 -20.52
C ASP A 16 -6.07 -19.46 -19.85
N THR A 17 -6.21 -20.77 -19.65
CA THR A 17 -5.10 -21.65 -19.22
C THR A 17 -3.99 -21.75 -20.26
N ASP A 18 -4.20 -21.14 -21.43
CA ASP A 18 -3.29 -21.16 -22.57
C ASP A 18 -2.40 -19.93 -22.64
N THR A 19 -2.53 -18.97 -21.70
CA THR A 19 -1.73 -17.75 -21.65
C THR A 19 -0.71 -17.78 -20.50
N LEU A 20 0.56 -17.59 -20.84
CA LEU A 20 1.68 -17.44 -19.90
C LEU A 20 2.14 -15.99 -19.88
N ILE A 21 1.99 -15.31 -18.76
CA ILE A 21 2.51 -13.95 -18.54
C ILE A 21 3.91 -14.07 -17.91
N ILE A 22 4.89 -13.39 -18.50
CA ILE A 22 6.28 -13.38 -18.06
C ILE A 22 6.67 -11.94 -17.75
N THR A 23 6.80 -11.63 -16.47
CA THR A 23 7.18 -10.30 -16.00
C THR A 23 8.67 -10.25 -15.71
N ILE A 24 9.39 -9.37 -16.40
CA ILE A 24 10.85 -9.21 -16.25
C ILE A 24 11.15 -7.99 -15.38
N LEU A 25 12.02 -8.21 -14.39
CA LEU A 25 12.62 -7.19 -13.57
C LEU A 25 14.14 -7.26 -13.67
N ASP A 26 14.83 -6.20 -13.26
CA ASP A 26 16.29 -6.16 -13.25
C ASP A 26 16.91 -7.25 -12.38
N ALA A 27 16.21 -7.66 -11.31
CA ALA A 27 16.68 -8.58 -10.28
C ALA A 27 15.92 -9.93 -10.22
N ALA A 28 14.88 -10.13 -11.04
CA ALA A 28 14.13 -11.39 -11.07
C ALA A 28 13.33 -11.56 -12.37
N THR A 29 12.87 -12.78 -12.63
CA THR A 29 11.82 -13.06 -13.63
C THR A 29 10.67 -13.80 -12.96
N ILE A 30 9.44 -13.44 -13.31
CA ILE A 30 8.21 -14.00 -12.76
C ILE A 30 7.38 -14.60 -13.88
N TYR A 31 6.76 -15.72 -13.60
CA TYR A 31 5.92 -16.47 -14.52
C TYR A 31 4.55 -16.64 -13.90
N GLU A 32 3.51 -16.28 -14.64
CA GLU A 32 2.11 -16.40 -14.23
C GLU A 32 1.35 -17.16 -15.33
N GLY A 33 0.89 -18.36 -15.01
CA GLY A 33 0.14 -19.23 -15.92
C GLY A 33 -0.62 -20.29 -15.11
N PRO A 34 -0.53 -21.59 -15.45
CA PRO A 34 -1.09 -22.67 -14.63
C PRO A 34 -0.56 -22.68 -13.17
N GLU A 35 0.66 -22.21 -12.98
CA GLU A 35 1.29 -21.98 -11.68
C GLU A 35 2.06 -20.65 -11.70
N THR A 36 2.18 -20.00 -10.53
CA THR A 36 3.01 -18.81 -10.37
C THR A 36 4.39 -19.19 -9.85
N VAL A 37 5.45 -18.78 -10.55
CA VAL A 37 6.84 -19.07 -10.16
C VAL A 37 7.67 -17.79 -10.14
N TYR A 38 8.47 -17.64 -9.08
CA TYR A 38 9.38 -16.50 -8.89
C TYR A 38 10.84 -16.97 -8.99
N ARG A 39 11.62 -16.39 -9.90
CA ARG A 39 13.03 -16.75 -10.11
C ARG A 39 13.94 -15.53 -9.93
N TYR A 40 14.41 -15.34 -8.70
CA TYR A 40 15.41 -14.31 -8.35
C TYR A 40 16.81 -14.64 -8.89
N ASP A 41 17.07 -15.91 -9.21
CA ASP A 41 18.30 -16.37 -9.83
C ASP A 41 18.32 -16.20 -11.34
N LEU A 42 17.19 -15.81 -11.95
CA LEU A 42 17.07 -15.49 -13.38
C LEU A 42 16.66 -14.03 -13.57
N PRO A 43 17.52 -13.06 -13.21
CA PRO A 43 17.23 -11.65 -13.36
C PRO A 43 17.28 -11.17 -14.81
N GLY A 44 16.64 -10.04 -15.12
CA GLY A 44 16.71 -9.37 -16.42
C GLY A 44 18.15 -9.02 -16.83
N THR A 45 18.98 -8.59 -15.88
CA THR A 45 20.44 -8.43 -16.08
C THR A 45 21.08 -9.70 -16.65
N GLY A 46 20.71 -10.86 -16.13
CA GLY A 46 21.21 -12.14 -16.61
C GLY A 46 20.69 -12.57 -17.97
N ILE A 47 19.52 -12.08 -18.37
CA ILE A 47 18.96 -12.30 -19.71
C ILE A 47 19.75 -11.47 -20.74
N VAL A 48 20.04 -10.20 -20.43
CA VAL A 48 20.86 -9.32 -21.28
C VAL A 48 22.29 -9.86 -21.41
N ASP A 49 22.88 -10.31 -20.30
CA ASP A 49 24.20 -10.97 -20.29
C ASP A 49 24.19 -12.36 -20.97
N GLY A 50 23.00 -12.88 -21.30
CA GLY A 50 22.79 -14.10 -22.09
C GLY A 50 22.85 -15.42 -21.32
N TRP A 51 23.26 -15.43 -20.05
CA TRP A 51 23.36 -16.66 -19.27
C TRP A 51 22.02 -17.15 -18.70
N ALA A 52 21.08 -16.24 -18.42
CA ALA A 52 19.77 -16.59 -17.88
C ALA A 52 18.74 -16.92 -18.98
N LEU A 53 19.00 -16.56 -20.24
CA LEU A 53 18.02 -16.68 -21.33
C LEU A 53 17.55 -18.12 -21.55
N SER A 54 18.47 -19.10 -21.62
CA SER A 54 18.08 -20.50 -21.81
C SER A 54 17.33 -21.08 -20.60
N PRO A 55 17.81 -20.89 -19.36
CA PRO A 55 17.05 -21.28 -18.16
C PRO A 55 15.64 -20.68 -18.06
N VAL A 56 15.44 -19.44 -18.51
CA VAL A 56 14.12 -18.78 -18.53
C VAL A 56 13.17 -19.51 -19.47
N VAL A 57 13.61 -19.83 -20.69
CA VAL A 57 12.79 -20.59 -21.67
C VAL A 57 12.51 -22.01 -21.17
N GLU A 58 13.49 -22.67 -20.54
CA GLU A 58 13.28 -23.97 -19.92
C GLU A 58 12.25 -23.92 -18.79
N GLN A 59 12.23 -22.83 -18.01
CA GLN A 59 11.21 -22.63 -16.98
C GLN A 59 9.82 -22.48 -17.59
N CYS A 60 9.68 -21.72 -18.68
CA CYS A 60 8.40 -21.59 -19.41
C CYS A 60 7.89 -22.96 -19.88
N SER A 61 8.77 -23.77 -20.48
CA SER A 61 8.43 -25.13 -20.92
C SER A 61 8.00 -26.04 -19.77
N LYS A 62 8.62 -25.92 -18.59
CA LYS A 62 8.23 -26.70 -17.41
C LYS A 62 6.84 -26.32 -16.90
N ILE A 63 6.55 -25.02 -16.82
CA ILE A 63 5.26 -24.47 -16.34
C ILE A 63 4.12 -24.89 -17.28
N CYS A 64 4.31 -24.74 -18.59
CA CYS A 64 3.29 -25.08 -19.60
C CYS A 64 3.21 -26.60 -19.88
N GLY A 65 4.21 -27.38 -19.45
CA GLY A 65 4.26 -28.83 -19.59
C GLY A 65 3.94 -29.31 -21.02
N PRO A 66 2.91 -30.15 -21.22
CA PRO A 66 2.58 -30.71 -22.53
C PRO A 66 2.01 -29.69 -23.52
N GLN A 67 1.58 -28.52 -23.07
CA GLN A 67 1.04 -27.47 -23.96
C GLN A 67 2.17 -26.68 -24.64
N TRP A 68 3.41 -26.79 -24.19
CA TRP A 68 4.54 -26.11 -24.81
C TRP A 68 4.89 -26.73 -26.20
N PRO A 69 5.12 -25.92 -27.25
CA PRO A 69 5.11 -24.45 -27.31
C PRO A 69 3.78 -23.85 -27.79
N GLU A 70 2.70 -24.63 -27.89
CA GLU A 70 1.34 -24.21 -28.28
C GLU A 70 0.64 -23.39 -27.17
N VAL A 71 1.31 -22.34 -26.69
CA VAL A 71 0.80 -21.39 -25.69
C VAL A 71 0.97 -19.96 -26.22
N THR A 72 0.16 -19.04 -25.69
CA THR A 72 0.35 -17.61 -25.91
C THR A 72 1.21 -17.05 -24.77
N ALA A 73 2.32 -16.41 -25.08
CA ALA A 73 3.16 -15.75 -24.09
C ALA A 73 2.99 -14.23 -24.17
N GLU A 74 2.77 -13.60 -23.03
CA GLU A 74 2.84 -12.16 -22.87
C GLU A 74 4.10 -11.83 -22.06
N VAL A 75 5.01 -11.03 -22.62
CA VAL A 75 6.23 -10.64 -21.90
C VAL A 75 6.07 -9.18 -21.50
N ILE A 76 6.07 -8.90 -20.20
CA ILE A 76 5.81 -7.58 -19.64
C ILE A 76 7.07 -7.10 -18.91
N VAL A 77 7.32 -5.80 -18.95
CA VAL A 77 8.32 -5.12 -18.12
C VAL A 77 7.59 -4.46 -16.96
N ASP A 78 8.02 -4.73 -15.74
CA ASP A 78 7.41 -4.09 -14.57
C ASP A 78 7.60 -2.56 -14.58
N VAL A 79 6.75 -1.83 -13.85
CA VAL A 79 6.86 -0.37 -13.67
C VAL A 79 8.19 0.06 -13.03
N SER A 80 8.87 -0.82 -12.26
CA SER A 80 10.24 -0.58 -11.79
C SER A 80 11.34 -0.95 -12.77
N GLY A 81 10.98 -1.51 -13.93
CA GLY A 81 11.94 -1.96 -14.93
C GLY A 81 12.81 -0.81 -15.43
N THR A 82 14.12 -1.05 -15.51
CA THR A 82 15.05 -0.09 -16.14
C THR A 82 15.24 -0.41 -17.62
N GLU A 83 16.15 0.31 -18.28
CA GLU A 83 16.58 0.00 -19.65
C GLU A 83 17.02 -1.47 -19.80
N ILE A 84 17.56 -2.07 -18.74
CA ILE A 84 17.97 -3.49 -18.70
C ILE A 84 16.76 -4.41 -18.83
N SER A 85 15.70 -4.20 -18.05
CA SER A 85 14.49 -5.02 -18.14
C SER A 85 13.79 -4.88 -19.50
N VAL A 86 13.80 -3.68 -20.07
CA VAL A 86 13.26 -3.44 -21.42
C VAL A 86 14.05 -4.20 -22.48
N GLU A 87 15.38 -4.15 -22.41
CA GLU A 87 16.24 -4.91 -23.32
C GLU A 87 16.07 -6.42 -23.12
N ALA A 88 16.04 -6.90 -21.87
CA ALA A 88 15.79 -8.30 -21.53
C ALA A 88 14.45 -8.80 -22.10
N ALA A 89 13.38 -8.02 -21.99
CA ALA A 89 12.07 -8.36 -22.56
C ALA A 89 12.12 -8.47 -24.08
N ALA A 90 12.78 -7.53 -24.76
CA ALA A 90 12.95 -7.60 -26.20
C ALA A 90 13.77 -8.83 -26.64
N ILE A 91 14.79 -9.22 -25.88
CA ILE A 91 15.58 -10.44 -26.12
C ILE A 91 14.72 -11.68 -25.91
N LEU A 92 13.98 -11.75 -24.80
CA LEU A 92 13.16 -12.90 -24.45
C LEU A 92 12.03 -13.12 -25.46
N ARG A 93 11.30 -12.06 -25.86
CA ARG A 93 10.23 -12.16 -26.88
C ARG A 93 10.74 -12.82 -28.16
N ARG A 94 11.88 -12.36 -28.68
CA ARG A 94 12.51 -12.97 -29.86
C ARG A 94 12.88 -14.43 -29.64
N GLN A 95 13.38 -14.77 -28.45
CA GLN A 95 13.76 -16.14 -28.14
C GLN A 95 12.54 -17.08 -28.02
N LEU A 96 11.42 -16.59 -27.49
CA LEU A 96 10.16 -17.33 -27.42
C LEU A 96 9.57 -17.57 -28.82
N GLU A 97 9.61 -16.56 -29.69
CA GLU A 97 9.23 -16.71 -31.10
C GLU A 97 10.10 -17.78 -31.80
N VAL A 98 11.42 -17.77 -31.56
CA VAL A 98 12.33 -18.80 -32.07
C VAL A 98 11.99 -20.19 -31.53
N ALA A 99 11.46 -20.29 -30.31
CA ALA A 99 10.99 -21.54 -29.71
C ALA A 99 9.61 -22.00 -30.25
N GLY A 100 8.95 -21.20 -31.10
CA GLY A 100 7.66 -21.51 -31.71
C GLY A 100 6.45 -21.09 -30.88
N VAL A 101 6.65 -20.26 -29.86
CA VAL A 101 5.59 -19.72 -28.98
C VAL A 101 4.95 -18.50 -29.66
N LEU A 102 3.62 -18.36 -29.53
CA LEU A 102 2.91 -17.16 -29.98
C LEU A 102 3.11 -16.06 -28.95
N VAL A 103 3.85 -15.00 -29.29
CA VAL A 103 4.08 -13.86 -28.38
C VAL A 103 3.06 -12.77 -28.68
N ALA A 104 2.27 -12.38 -27.68
CA ALA A 104 1.35 -11.26 -27.79
C ALA A 104 2.15 -9.96 -28.00
N SER A 105 1.84 -9.21 -29.05
CA SER A 105 2.42 -7.90 -29.28
C SER A 105 1.81 -6.87 -28.34
N ASP A 106 2.61 -5.98 -27.75
CA ASP A 106 2.21 -4.84 -26.90
C ASP A 106 1.19 -3.87 -27.56
N THR A 107 0.72 -4.16 -28.78
CA THR A 107 -0.12 -3.28 -29.60
C THR A 107 -1.64 -3.48 -29.39
N ASP A 108 -2.07 -4.52 -28.67
CA ASP A 108 -3.51 -4.79 -28.46
C ASP A 108 -4.05 -4.38 -27.08
N ALA A 109 -3.21 -3.78 -26.23
CA ALA A 109 -3.65 -3.04 -25.05
C ALA A 109 -3.59 -1.54 -25.38
N GLU A 110 -4.63 -1.06 -26.08
CA GLU A 110 -4.86 0.36 -26.32
C GLU A 110 -5.07 1.06 -24.96
N TYR A 111 -3.95 1.47 -24.36
CA TYR A 111 -3.91 2.55 -23.40
C TYR A 111 -4.47 3.76 -24.15
N ALA A 112 -5.75 4.05 -23.92
CA ALA A 112 -6.38 5.30 -24.32
C ALA A 112 -5.71 6.45 -23.56
N GLY A 113 -4.49 6.78 -23.94
CA GLY A 113 -3.88 8.05 -23.60
C GLY A 113 -4.74 9.16 -24.19
N PRO A 114 -4.97 10.28 -23.48
CA PRO A 114 -5.62 11.42 -24.08
C PRO A 114 -4.79 11.85 -25.28
N VAL A 115 -5.39 11.75 -26.47
CA VAL A 115 -4.84 12.29 -27.71
C VAL A 115 -4.61 13.78 -27.49
N PHE A 116 -3.35 14.16 -27.28
CA PHE A 116 -2.94 15.54 -27.39
C PHE A 116 -2.99 15.87 -28.88
N THR A 117 -4.09 16.46 -29.34
CA THR A 117 -4.17 17.06 -30.67
C THR A 117 -3.23 18.27 -30.68
N PRO A 118 -2.13 18.27 -31.47
CA PRO A 118 -1.48 19.53 -31.78
C PRO A 118 -2.46 20.28 -32.68
N ASP A 119 -2.93 21.43 -32.22
CA ASP A 119 -3.78 22.32 -33.01
C ASP A 119 -3.08 22.61 -34.34
N MET A 120 -3.74 22.16 -35.40
CA MET A 120 -3.27 22.24 -36.77
C MET A 120 -3.52 23.66 -37.26
N GLU A 121 -2.46 24.47 -37.31
CA GLU A 121 -2.43 25.78 -37.94
C GLU A 121 -2.74 25.62 -39.45
N PRO A 122 -3.74 26.32 -40.03
CA PRO A 122 -3.98 26.28 -41.46
C PRO A 122 -3.11 27.30 -42.20
N ALA A 123 -2.40 26.81 -43.21
CA ALA A 123 -1.47 27.52 -44.07
C ALA A 123 -2.09 28.67 -44.92
N GLU A 124 -1.40 29.83 -44.89
CA GLU A 124 -1.00 30.80 -45.96
C GLU A 124 -2.05 31.31 -47.01
N THR A 125 -2.12 32.54 -47.56
CA THR A 125 -1.40 33.85 -47.67
C THR A 125 -2.36 34.84 -48.46
N PRO A 126 -2.05 36.09 -48.94
CA PRO A 126 -0.92 37.02 -48.78
C PRO A 126 -1.23 38.57 -48.65
N THR A 127 -0.16 39.34 -48.37
CA THR A 127 0.16 40.77 -48.71
C THR A 127 -0.64 41.93 -48.09
N GLN A 128 0.02 42.75 -47.25
CA GLN A 128 0.41 44.15 -47.58
C GLN A 128 1.31 44.79 -46.50
N GLU A 129 2.18 45.67 -46.98
CA GLU A 129 3.28 46.39 -46.33
C GLU A 129 2.85 47.24 -45.11
N PHE A 130 3.76 47.48 -44.15
CA PHE A 130 4.37 48.80 -43.88
C PHE A 130 5.14 48.82 -42.54
N HIS A 131 6.46 49.02 -42.66
CA HIS A 131 7.35 49.85 -41.81
C HIS A 131 7.38 49.65 -40.28
N VAL A 132 8.48 49.06 -39.78
CA VAL A 132 9.02 49.40 -38.44
C VAL A 132 10.46 49.86 -38.60
N LYS A 133 10.72 51.12 -38.23
CA LYS A 133 12.04 51.71 -38.01
C LYS A 133 12.32 51.68 -36.51
N ASN A 134 13.47 51.09 -36.17
CA ASN A 134 14.47 51.44 -35.14
C ASN A 134 13.96 51.83 -33.72
N THR A 135 14.61 51.52 -32.60
CA THR A 135 16.04 51.39 -32.33
C THR A 135 16.19 50.85 -30.89
N SER A 136 17.10 49.89 -30.73
CA SER A 136 18.09 49.68 -29.66
C SER A 136 18.03 50.36 -28.27
N VAL A 137 18.72 49.66 -27.36
CA VAL A 137 19.48 50.09 -26.15
C VAL A 137 18.72 49.87 -24.84
N THR A 138 19.27 49.37 -23.73
CA THR A 138 20.45 48.57 -23.31
C THR A 138 20.28 48.43 -21.78
N GLU A 139 20.69 47.29 -21.24
CA GLU A 139 21.07 46.98 -19.83
C GLU A 139 20.46 47.71 -18.61
N ARG A 140 19.92 46.86 -17.71
CA ARG A 140 20.00 46.79 -16.23
C ARG A 140 20.87 47.83 -15.45
N PRO A 141 20.72 47.98 -14.11
CA PRO A 141 19.93 47.18 -13.15
C PRO A 141 19.15 47.96 -12.07
N SER A 142 18.32 47.20 -11.34
CA SER A 142 18.00 47.21 -9.89
C SER A 142 18.19 48.50 -9.06
N VAL A 143 17.17 48.90 -8.28
CA VAL A 143 17.15 49.00 -6.79
C VAL A 143 15.81 49.58 -6.33
N GLY A 144 15.19 48.93 -5.32
CA GLY A 144 14.47 49.57 -4.21
C GLY A 144 13.05 50.10 -4.45
N TYR A 145 12.04 49.41 -3.92
CA TYR A 145 10.77 50.05 -3.56
C TYR A 145 10.69 50.16 -2.04
N GLU A 146 10.66 51.40 -1.56
CA GLU A 146 10.28 51.74 -0.19
C GLU A 146 9.10 52.73 -0.26
N LEU A 147 8.03 52.34 0.42
CA LEU A 147 7.03 53.12 1.14
C LEU A 147 6.59 54.52 0.61
N ASP A 148 5.28 54.61 0.36
CA ASP A 148 4.29 55.24 1.25
C ASP A 148 3.35 56.27 0.59
N ASP A 149 2.13 56.20 1.12
CA ASP A 149 1.20 57.27 1.46
C ASP A 149 0.24 57.85 0.39
N ARG A 150 -1.03 57.69 0.78
CA ARG A 150 -2.11 58.69 0.76
C ARG A 150 -2.71 59.16 -0.57
N GLY A 151 -3.98 58.80 -0.72
CA GLY A 151 -5.03 59.80 -0.44
C GLY A 151 -6.06 60.07 -1.54
N HIS A 152 -7.27 59.54 -1.31
CA HIS A 152 -8.63 60.07 -1.59
C HIS A 152 -9.06 60.37 -3.04
N GLN A 153 -10.07 59.66 -3.57
CA GLN A 153 -11.55 59.91 -3.48
C GLN A 153 -11.98 60.95 -4.54
N GLU A 154 -12.94 60.72 -5.43
CA GLU A 154 -14.40 60.65 -5.21
C GLU A 154 -15.09 60.32 -6.57
N HIS A 155 -16.28 59.68 -6.58
CA HIS A 155 -17.52 60.26 -7.12
C HIS A 155 -18.71 59.26 -7.13
N MET A 156 -19.85 59.74 -6.59
CA MET A 156 -21.24 59.59 -7.10
C MET A 156 -21.88 58.20 -7.24
N LEU A 157 -23.16 57.92 -6.94
CA LEU A 157 -24.41 58.63 -6.59
C LEU A 157 -25.16 57.76 -5.54
N GLU A 158 -26.15 58.19 -4.75
CA GLU A 158 -27.51 58.53 -5.17
C GLU A 158 -28.36 58.99 -3.95
N ASP A 159 -29.29 59.91 -4.23
CA ASP A 159 -30.22 60.56 -3.31
C ASP A 159 -31.30 59.63 -2.74
N ALA A 160 -31.73 59.87 -1.48
CA ALA A 160 -33.12 60.28 -1.17
C ALA A 160 -33.43 60.33 0.34
N ALA A 161 -33.76 61.55 0.78
CA ALA A 161 -34.86 61.94 1.67
C ALA A 161 -35.04 61.25 3.05
N THR A 162 -34.61 61.92 4.13
CA THR A 162 -35.44 62.79 5.01
C THR A 162 -35.99 62.08 6.26
N SER A 163 -35.31 62.28 7.41
CA SER A 163 -35.94 62.77 8.66
C SER A 163 -34.93 62.85 9.81
N LYS A 164 -34.86 64.02 10.46
CA LYS A 164 -34.44 64.17 11.86
C LYS A 164 -35.66 64.75 12.59
N PRO A 165 -35.91 64.39 13.87
CA PRO A 165 -35.42 65.32 14.88
C PRO A 165 -34.85 64.68 16.15
N LYS A 166 -34.10 65.57 16.82
CA LYS A 166 -33.38 65.48 18.09
C LYS A 166 -34.22 65.06 19.30
N ALA A 167 -33.60 64.16 20.07
CA ALA A 167 -33.26 64.25 21.50
C ALA A 167 -34.37 64.30 22.57
N LYS A 168 -34.23 63.43 23.58
CA LYS A 168 -33.90 63.85 24.95
C LYS A 168 -33.30 62.69 25.79
N PRO A 169 -32.43 63.00 26.76
CA PRO A 169 -31.49 62.05 27.36
C PRO A 169 -32.05 61.43 28.65
N ARG A 170 -31.88 60.12 28.83
CA ARG A 170 -31.95 59.47 30.15
C ARG A 170 -30.60 58.89 30.50
N LYS A 171 -30.08 59.35 31.64
CA LYS A 171 -28.83 58.94 32.28
C LYS A 171 -28.82 57.41 32.47
N ALA A 172 -27.94 56.72 31.74
CA ALA A 172 -27.62 55.34 32.00
C ALA A 172 -26.40 55.27 32.94
N THR A 173 -26.58 54.53 34.01
CA THR A 173 -25.55 54.08 34.96
C THR A 173 -24.40 53.42 34.19
N LYS A 174 -23.16 53.83 34.52
CA LYS A 174 -21.94 53.25 33.97
C LYS A 174 -21.87 51.76 34.34
N ARG A 175 -22.23 50.87 33.40
CA ARG A 175 -21.81 49.47 33.44
C ARG A 175 -20.30 49.41 33.20
N PRO A 176 -19.52 48.63 33.96
CA PRO A 176 -18.11 48.42 33.65
C PRO A 176 -18.04 47.72 32.29
N LYS A 177 -17.34 48.34 31.33
CA LYS A 177 -16.96 47.69 30.09
C LYS A 177 -15.94 46.61 30.43
N LEU A 178 -16.39 45.36 30.52
CA LEU A 178 -15.49 44.21 30.42
C LEU A 178 -14.81 44.31 29.05
N LYS A 179 -13.50 44.51 29.08
CA LYS A 179 -12.67 44.42 27.89
C LYS A 179 -12.81 42.98 27.37
N PRO A 180 -13.13 42.73 26.10
CA PRO A 180 -12.98 41.39 25.57
C PRO A 180 -11.49 41.03 25.71
N LEU A 181 -11.18 39.96 26.44
CA LEU A 181 -9.87 39.33 26.33
C LEU A 181 -9.78 38.83 24.90
N SER A 182 -9.15 39.61 24.03
CA SER A 182 -8.66 39.12 22.75
C SER A 182 -7.54 38.15 23.06
N LEU A 183 -7.87 36.87 23.13
CA LEU A 183 -6.88 35.81 23.10
C LEU A 183 -6.24 35.81 21.70
N PRO A 184 -4.91 35.64 21.62
CA PRO A 184 -4.21 35.63 20.33
C PRO A 184 -4.73 34.47 19.47
N ALA A 185 -4.87 34.69 18.16
CA ALA A 185 -5.52 33.83 17.17
C ALA A 185 -4.83 32.47 16.88
N TRP A 186 -4.13 31.91 17.86
CA TRP A 186 -3.51 30.58 17.81
C TRP A 186 -3.95 29.65 18.96
N PHE A 187 -4.76 30.14 19.90
CA PHE A 187 -5.36 29.32 20.96
C PHE A 187 -6.83 29.03 20.63
N ASP A 188 -7.07 27.83 20.12
CA ASP A 188 -8.43 27.30 19.93
C ASP A 188 -9.04 26.94 21.31
N PRO A 189 -10.25 27.38 21.66
CA PRO A 189 -10.95 26.96 22.88
C PRO A 189 -11.04 25.43 23.04
N PHE A 190 -10.93 24.68 21.94
CA PHE A 190 -10.87 23.22 21.95
C PHE A 190 -9.62 22.68 22.68
N TYR A 191 -8.45 23.29 22.49
CA TYR A 191 -7.21 22.87 23.17
C TYR A 191 -7.20 23.18 24.67
N ALA A 192 -7.91 24.24 25.10
CA ALA A 192 -8.08 24.51 26.53
C ALA A 192 -8.92 23.42 27.21
N GLY A 193 -9.93 22.89 26.51
CA GLY A 193 -10.71 21.73 26.97
C GLY A 193 -9.85 20.47 27.08
N ILE A 194 -9.07 20.16 26.04
CA ILE A 194 -8.18 18.99 26.02
C ILE A 194 -7.13 19.09 27.14
N ALA A 195 -6.50 20.25 27.33
CA ALA A 195 -5.52 20.43 28.40
C ALA A 195 -6.12 20.20 29.79
N ALA A 196 -7.35 20.66 30.05
CA ALA A 196 -8.03 20.40 31.32
C ALA A 196 -8.31 18.90 31.54
N VAL A 197 -8.66 18.16 30.49
CA VAL A 197 -8.83 16.70 30.53
C VAL A 197 -7.49 16.00 30.80
N VAL A 198 -6.42 16.38 30.10
CA VAL A 198 -5.08 15.81 30.31
C VAL A 198 -4.58 16.06 31.74
N PHE A 199 -4.76 17.28 32.29
CA PHE A 199 -4.37 17.57 33.67
C PHE A 199 -5.22 16.82 34.71
N THR A 200 -6.50 16.59 34.43
CA THR A 200 -7.34 15.78 35.32
C THR A 200 -6.98 14.30 35.27
N VAL A 201 -6.75 13.73 34.08
CA VAL A 201 -6.29 12.34 33.94
C VAL A 201 -4.90 12.16 34.55
N ALA A 202 -3.94 13.05 34.28
CA ALA A 202 -2.61 12.99 34.89
C ALA A 202 -2.65 13.15 36.42
N GLY A 203 -3.51 14.04 36.93
CA GLY A 203 -3.72 14.21 38.37
C GLY A 203 -4.34 12.98 39.04
N LEU A 204 -5.29 12.32 38.37
CA LEU A 204 -5.89 11.07 38.86
C LEU A 204 -4.91 9.88 38.78
N SER A 205 -4.13 9.78 37.70
CA SER A 205 -3.09 8.76 37.54
C SER A 205 -1.97 8.89 38.57
N TRP A 206 -1.61 10.12 38.96
CA TRP A 206 -0.63 10.35 40.02
C TRP A 206 -1.15 9.99 41.42
N TRP A 207 -2.48 10.02 41.64
CA TRP A 207 -3.07 9.65 42.93
C TRP A 207 -3.20 8.13 43.12
N ALA A 208 -3.23 7.36 42.03
CA ALA A 208 -3.32 5.90 42.07
C ALA A 208 -1.98 5.19 42.39
N MET A 209 -0.84 5.85 42.14
CA MET A 209 0.51 5.27 42.36
C MET A 209 1.08 5.50 43.77
N GLY A 210 0.34 6.19 44.65
CA GLY A 210 0.81 6.58 45.99
C GLY A 210 0.41 5.64 47.14
N ARG A 211 -0.21 4.48 46.87
CA ARG A 211 -0.57 3.51 47.91
C ARG A 211 -0.32 2.07 47.47
N HIS A 212 0.93 1.63 47.54
CA HIS A 212 1.26 0.25 47.87
C HIS A 212 2.72 0.19 48.33
N GLU A 213 2.94 0.50 49.60
CA GLU A 213 4.08 -0.01 50.34
C GLU A 213 3.69 -1.33 51.02
N GLU A 214 4.66 -2.25 51.02
CA GLU A 214 4.85 -3.34 51.97
C GLU A 214 4.00 -4.61 51.85
N GLN A 215 4.58 -5.64 51.20
CA GLN A 215 4.90 -6.89 51.92
C GLN A 215 5.93 -7.71 51.13
N ALA A 216 7.16 -7.70 51.63
CA ALA A 216 8.21 -8.61 51.26
C ALA A 216 8.27 -9.78 52.25
N SER A 217 8.42 -10.98 51.69
CA SER A 217 9.23 -12.11 52.19
C SER A 217 8.63 -13.04 53.27
N VAL A 218 8.59 -14.35 52.94
CA VAL A 218 9.48 -15.42 53.44
C VAL A 218 8.71 -16.77 53.59
N GLU A 219 9.22 -17.81 52.89
CA GLU A 219 9.30 -19.27 53.20
C GLU A 219 8.13 -20.00 53.92
N GLN A 220 7.84 -21.30 53.75
CA GLN A 220 8.32 -22.45 52.99
C GLN A 220 7.66 -23.66 53.70
N LEU A 221 7.24 -24.68 52.96
CA LEU A 221 7.45 -26.13 53.20
C LEU A 221 6.26 -27.06 52.92
N SER A 222 6.65 -28.15 52.24
CA SER A 222 6.05 -29.50 52.13
C SER A 222 5.08 -29.67 50.96
N GLN A 223 5.29 -30.60 50.02
CA GLN A 223 5.89 -31.93 50.15
C GLN A 223 6.73 -32.35 48.93
N THR A 224 7.95 -32.77 49.23
CA THR A 224 8.80 -33.66 48.44
C THR A 224 8.31 -35.09 48.61
N VAL A 225 8.07 -35.81 47.51
CA VAL A 225 8.21 -37.27 47.48
C VAL A 225 9.32 -37.58 46.50
N ALA A 226 10.40 -38.10 47.05
CA ALA A 226 11.55 -38.61 46.34
C ALA A 226 11.26 -40.00 45.76
N GLN A 227 11.66 -40.24 44.51
CA GLN A 227 12.04 -41.58 44.08
C GLN A 227 13.04 -41.53 42.93
N ALA A 228 14.20 -42.13 43.16
CA ALA A 228 15.23 -42.49 42.19
C ALA A 228 15.86 -43.82 42.65
N PRO A 229 16.66 -44.53 41.84
CA PRO A 229 16.53 -44.84 40.41
C PRO A 229 16.69 -46.37 40.14
N GLN A 230 16.31 -46.89 38.96
CA GLN A 230 16.97 -48.08 38.39
C GLN A 230 16.79 -48.20 36.85
N PRO A 231 17.76 -48.78 36.12
CA PRO A 231 17.90 -48.66 34.66
C PRO A 231 17.40 -49.89 33.88
N SER A 232 17.32 -49.70 32.56
CA SER A 232 17.28 -50.71 31.48
C SER A 232 15.89 -51.11 30.97
N ALA A 233 15.50 -50.57 29.80
CA ALA A 233 15.23 -51.33 28.59
C ALA A 233 14.80 -50.37 27.45
N ALA A 234 15.54 -50.36 26.34
CA ALA A 234 15.03 -49.87 25.06
C ALA A 234 13.88 -50.79 24.59
N PRO A 235 12.91 -50.26 23.84
CA PRO A 235 12.99 -50.51 22.40
C PRO A 235 12.50 -49.36 21.49
N SER A 236 13.12 -49.31 20.32
CA SER A 236 12.63 -48.82 19.03
C SER A 236 11.64 -47.66 19.02
N SER A 237 12.18 -46.46 18.82
CA SER A 237 11.49 -45.38 18.12
C SER A 237 11.31 -45.80 16.65
N GLY A 238 10.07 -46.11 16.25
CA GLY A 238 9.69 -45.99 14.85
C GLY A 238 9.81 -44.52 14.42
N PRO A 239 10.04 -44.22 13.13
CA PRO A 239 10.06 -42.84 12.70
C PRO A 239 8.65 -42.28 12.84
N ALA A 240 8.46 -41.43 13.86
CA ALA A 240 7.43 -40.42 13.79
C ALA A 240 7.76 -39.60 12.54
N VAL A 241 6.83 -39.61 11.58
CA VAL A 241 6.82 -38.61 10.51
C VAL A 241 6.50 -37.30 11.19
N GLU A 242 7.54 -36.66 11.70
CA GLU A 242 7.53 -35.26 12.06
C GLU A 242 7.36 -34.53 10.72
N GLU A 243 6.17 -33.94 10.51
CA GLU A 243 5.94 -33.02 9.41
C GLU A 243 7.06 -31.98 9.44
N ALA A 244 8.00 -32.14 8.52
CA ALA A 244 9.07 -31.19 8.32
C ALA A 244 8.40 -29.86 7.96
N LYS A 245 8.46 -28.89 8.87
CA LYS A 245 8.21 -27.49 8.52
C LYS A 245 9.04 -27.19 7.26
N PRO A 246 8.45 -26.66 6.18
CA PRO A 246 9.23 -26.20 5.05
C PRO A 246 10.33 -25.28 5.58
N GLY A 247 11.58 -25.66 5.36
CA GLY A 247 12.70 -24.79 5.70
C GLY A 247 12.57 -23.49 4.90
N LEU A 248 12.93 -22.36 5.52
CA LEU A 248 12.99 -21.08 4.83
C LEU A 248 13.90 -21.17 3.60
N ASN A 249 13.47 -20.57 2.49
CA ASN A 249 14.33 -20.48 1.31
C ASN A 249 15.51 -19.52 1.58
N PRO A 250 16.63 -19.66 0.86
CA PRO A 250 17.73 -18.68 0.94
C PRO A 250 17.22 -17.25 0.71
N GLY A 251 17.64 -16.33 1.56
CA GLY A 251 17.20 -14.93 1.50
C GLY A 251 15.86 -14.63 2.18
N GLN A 252 15.16 -15.64 2.73
CA GLN A 252 14.00 -15.44 3.59
C GLN A 252 14.38 -15.39 5.08
N LYS A 253 13.55 -14.73 5.87
CA LYS A 253 13.64 -14.61 7.33
C LYS A 253 12.24 -14.69 7.92
N GLU A 254 12.10 -15.54 8.93
CA GLU A 254 10.91 -15.59 9.78
C GLU A 254 10.99 -14.48 10.84
N LEU A 255 9.92 -13.73 11.01
CA LEU A 255 9.76 -12.69 12.03
C LEU A 255 8.62 -13.08 12.97
N ASP A 256 8.91 -12.93 14.26
CA ASP A 256 7.95 -13.12 15.36
C ASP A 256 7.74 -11.80 16.10
N VAL A 257 6.50 -11.30 16.08
CA VAL A 257 6.16 -9.98 16.64
C VAL A 257 4.68 -9.92 17.00
N GLU A 258 4.36 -9.43 18.21
CA GLU A 258 2.98 -9.34 18.73
C GLU A 258 2.17 -10.65 18.62
N GLY A 259 2.86 -11.79 18.76
CA GLY A 259 2.22 -13.10 18.62
C GLY A 259 1.73 -13.41 17.20
N MET A 260 2.21 -12.68 16.19
CA MET A 260 2.14 -13.04 14.78
C MET A 260 3.45 -13.66 14.34
N ASN A 261 3.37 -14.56 13.37
CA ASN A 261 4.51 -15.13 12.68
C ASN A 261 4.36 -14.86 11.19
N VAL A 262 5.43 -14.38 10.56
CA VAL A 262 5.44 -14.01 9.15
C VAL A 262 6.80 -14.28 8.54
N VAL A 263 6.83 -14.68 7.26
CA VAL A 263 8.04 -14.84 6.47
C VAL A 263 8.19 -13.65 5.54
N LEU A 264 9.36 -13.03 5.56
CA LEU A 264 9.71 -11.91 4.70
C LEU A 264 11.12 -12.09 4.12
N PRO A 265 11.51 -11.31 3.11
CA PRO A 265 12.91 -11.22 2.71
C PRO A 265 13.81 -10.81 3.88
N GLN A 266 15.08 -11.22 3.83
CA GLN A 266 16.08 -10.74 4.78
C GLN A 266 16.22 -9.21 4.70
N GLY A 267 16.52 -8.58 5.84
CA GLY A 267 16.63 -7.12 5.92
C GLY A 267 15.36 -6.39 6.35
N PHE A 268 14.23 -7.10 6.51
CA PHE A 268 13.01 -6.54 7.12
C PHE A 268 13.05 -6.54 8.65
N HIS A 269 12.64 -5.42 9.24
CA HIS A 269 12.73 -5.11 10.66
C HIS A 269 11.35 -4.63 11.14
N PRO A 270 10.77 -5.25 12.20
CA PRO A 270 9.46 -4.85 12.70
C PRO A 270 9.58 -3.68 13.70
N LYS A 271 8.56 -2.83 13.69
CA LYS A 271 8.30 -1.78 14.68
C LYS A 271 6.82 -1.80 15.02
N VAL A 272 6.49 -1.73 16.30
CA VAL A 272 5.10 -1.73 16.77
C VAL A 272 4.69 -0.30 17.08
N GLU A 273 3.63 0.19 16.45
CA GLU A 273 3.04 1.50 16.69
C GLU A 273 1.51 1.40 16.66
N ASP A 274 0.83 1.91 17.68
CA ASP A 274 -0.63 1.96 17.77
C ASP A 274 -1.37 0.63 17.51
N GLY A 275 -0.76 -0.49 17.92
CA GLY A 275 -1.34 -1.84 17.73
C GLY A 275 -1.16 -2.43 16.33
N VAL A 276 -0.55 -1.67 15.41
CA VAL A 276 -0.16 -2.15 14.09
C VAL A 276 1.34 -2.42 14.08
N VAL A 277 1.74 -3.56 13.54
CA VAL A 277 3.15 -3.86 13.32
C VAL A 277 3.53 -3.35 11.94
N THR A 278 4.39 -2.34 11.89
CA THR A 278 5.00 -1.84 10.67
C THR A 278 6.35 -2.50 10.46
N VAL A 279 6.52 -3.22 9.35
CA VAL A 279 7.78 -3.84 8.98
C VAL A 279 8.42 -3.04 7.84
N THR A 280 9.68 -2.64 8.03
CA THR A 280 10.46 -1.86 7.05
C THR A 280 11.71 -2.60 6.61
N GLY A 281 12.10 -2.45 5.35
CA GLY A 281 13.26 -3.12 4.75
C GLY A 281 14.32 -2.14 4.23
N GLU A 282 15.13 -2.61 3.28
CA GLU A 282 16.13 -1.80 2.57
C GLU A 282 15.48 -0.77 1.63
N ASP A 283 14.33 -1.11 1.05
CA ASP A 283 13.53 -0.20 0.23
C ASP A 283 12.84 0.85 1.14
N PRO A 284 13.18 2.15 1.04
CA PRO A 284 12.58 3.19 1.87
C PRO A 284 11.14 3.52 1.46
N ASP A 285 10.72 3.13 0.27
CA ASP A 285 9.41 3.41 -0.30
C ASP A 285 8.41 2.26 -0.09
N LEU A 286 8.81 1.20 0.64
CA LEU A 286 7.97 0.08 1.04
C LEU A 286 7.87 -0.06 2.56
N ARG A 287 6.63 -0.19 3.04
CA ARG A 287 6.33 -0.64 4.41
C ARG A 287 5.24 -1.69 4.36
N ILE A 288 5.38 -2.73 5.19
CA ILE A 288 4.39 -3.79 5.32
C ILE A 288 3.71 -3.63 6.67
N LEU A 289 2.42 -3.35 6.65
CA LEU A 289 1.57 -3.20 7.84
C LEU A 289 0.96 -4.56 8.15
N LEU A 290 1.04 -5.01 9.40
CA LEU A 290 0.47 -6.27 9.86
C LEU A 290 -0.43 -6.01 11.07
N SER A 291 -1.64 -6.57 11.05
CA SER A 291 -2.53 -6.60 12.21
C SER A 291 -3.11 -7.99 12.43
N ALA A 292 -3.46 -8.27 13.69
CA ALA A 292 -4.17 -9.48 14.09
C ALA A 292 -5.23 -9.12 15.12
N ASP A 293 -6.33 -8.56 14.63
CA ASP A 293 -7.39 -7.99 15.44
C ASP A 293 -8.35 -9.09 15.92
N PRO A 294 -8.72 -9.13 17.21
CA PRO A 294 -9.66 -10.13 17.71
C PRO A 294 -11.06 -9.95 17.09
N LEU A 295 -11.66 -11.05 16.61
CA LEU A 295 -13.01 -11.08 16.03
C LEU A 295 -14.11 -11.02 17.09
N TYR A 296 -13.83 -11.36 18.35
CA TYR A 296 -14.83 -11.44 19.43
C TYR A 296 -16.10 -12.21 19.07
N ALA A 297 -15.94 -13.35 18.38
CA ALA A 297 -17.03 -14.21 17.89
C ALA A 297 -17.97 -13.53 16.85
N VAL A 298 -17.55 -12.44 16.22
CA VAL A 298 -18.22 -11.89 15.04
C VAL A 298 -18.08 -12.87 13.86
N PRO A 299 -19.18 -13.26 13.20
CA PRO A 299 -19.12 -14.09 12.00
C PRO A 299 -18.38 -13.39 10.85
N VAL A 300 -17.59 -14.15 10.10
CA VAL A 300 -16.74 -13.63 9.01
C VAL A 300 -17.54 -12.95 7.91
N ASP A 301 -18.72 -13.48 7.57
CA ASP A 301 -19.63 -12.89 6.59
C ASP A 301 -20.15 -11.51 7.02
N MET A 302 -20.38 -11.33 8.32
CA MET A 302 -20.78 -10.04 8.89
C MET A 302 -19.63 -9.05 8.93
N LEU A 303 -18.41 -9.52 9.22
CA LEU A 303 -17.20 -8.69 9.14
C LEU A 303 -17.00 -8.16 7.70
N PHE A 304 -16.99 -9.05 6.71
CA PHE A 304 -16.74 -8.64 5.32
C PHE A 304 -17.87 -7.75 4.80
N LYS A 305 -19.12 -8.00 5.19
CA LYS A 305 -20.23 -7.10 4.88
C LYS A 305 -20.01 -5.69 5.42
N GLU A 306 -19.50 -5.54 6.64
CA GLU A 306 -19.19 -4.23 7.23
C GLU A 306 -18.02 -3.56 6.48
N LEU A 307 -16.94 -4.30 6.21
CA LEU A 307 -15.80 -3.78 5.45
C LEU A 307 -16.22 -3.30 4.05
N HIS A 308 -17.08 -4.03 3.35
CA HIS A 308 -17.63 -3.56 2.06
C HIS A 308 -18.44 -2.27 2.19
N ALA A 309 -19.27 -2.16 3.23
CA ALA A 309 -20.06 -0.95 3.46
C ALA A 309 -19.16 0.27 3.78
N GLU A 310 -18.06 0.05 4.50
CA GLU A 310 -17.04 1.06 4.76
C GLU A 310 -16.33 1.47 3.46
N ILE A 311 -15.87 0.50 2.66
CA ILE A 311 -15.21 0.76 1.38
C ILE A 311 -16.11 1.51 0.39
N GLU A 312 -17.42 1.23 0.37
CA GLU A 312 -18.38 1.95 -0.48
C GLU A 312 -18.58 3.41 -0.05
N THR A 313 -18.43 3.70 1.25
CA THR A 313 -18.72 5.02 1.83
C THR A 313 -17.49 5.91 1.92
N ASP A 314 -16.31 5.33 2.17
CA ASP A 314 -15.06 6.06 2.32
C ASP A 314 -14.41 6.33 0.95
N PRO A 315 -14.29 7.59 0.50
CA PRO A 315 -13.66 7.91 -0.77
C PRO A 315 -12.16 7.61 -0.82
N ALA A 316 -11.50 7.37 0.32
CA ALA A 316 -10.11 6.91 0.36
C ALA A 316 -9.99 5.42 0.04
N LEU A 317 -11.08 4.64 0.10
CA LEU A 317 -11.07 3.20 -0.12
C LEU A 317 -11.69 2.85 -1.48
N SER A 318 -11.14 1.85 -2.16
CA SER A 318 -11.60 1.47 -3.50
C SER A 318 -11.25 0.04 -3.89
N GLU A 319 -11.83 -0.39 -5.01
CA GLU A 319 -11.56 -1.68 -5.67
C GLU A 319 -11.67 -2.93 -4.78
N PRO A 320 -12.79 -3.12 -4.05
CA PRO A 320 -12.96 -4.32 -3.24
C PRO A 320 -13.02 -5.57 -4.13
N ARG A 321 -12.20 -6.57 -3.81
CA ARG A 321 -12.15 -7.87 -4.48
C ARG A 321 -12.06 -9.00 -3.47
N GLU A 322 -13.07 -9.85 -3.44
CA GLU A 322 -13.03 -11.07 -2.66
C GLU A 322 -12.54 -12.25 -3.48
N GLU A 323 -11.50 -12.94 -3.00
CA GLU A 323 -10.97 -14.15 -3.60
C GLU A 323 -10.48 -15.11 -2.52
N ALA A 324 -10.86 -16.39 -2.63
CA ALA A 324 -10.43 -17.46 -1.71
C ALA A 324 -10.63 -17.13 -0.20
N GLY A 325 -11.71 -16.44 0.15
CA GLY A 325 -12.02 -16.06 1.54
C GLY A 325 -11.19 -14.90 2.08
N ARG A 326 -10.52 -14.15 1.20
CA ARG A 326 -9.76 -12.94 1.51
C ARG A 326 -10.40 -11.75 0.81
N LEU A 327 -10.49 -10.63 1.50
CA LEU A 327 -10.91 -9.34 0.95
C LEU A 327 -9.67 -8.51 0.63
N ASN A 328 -9.55 -8.06 -0.61
CA ASN A 328 -8.51 -7.16 -1.07
C ASN A 328 -9.13 -5.82 -1.42
N TYR A 329 -8.47 -4.71 -1.11
CA TYR A 329 -8.91 -3.36 -1.47
C TYR A 329 -7.72 -2.39 -1.48
N LEU A 330 -7.92 -1.21 -2.05
CA LEU A 330 -6.93 -0.14 -2.11
C LEU A 330 -7.34 1.02 -1.20
N GLU A 331 -6.37 1.58 -0.49
CA GLU A 331 -6.49 2.84 0.25
C GLU A 331 -5.59 3.91 -0.38
N ASP A 332 -6.14 5.12 -0.52
CA ASP A 332 -5.43 6.35 -0.91
C ASP A 332 -5.35 7.31 0.30
N PRO A 333 -4.20 7.35 1.00
CA PRO A 333 -4.00 8.25 2.13
C PRO A 333 -4.02 9.75 1.78
N GLY A 334 -4.00 10.10 0.49
CA GLY A 334 -4.02 11.48 0.01
C GLY A 334 -2.66 12.20 -0.02
N ASP A 335 -1.57 11.52 0.35
CA ASP A 335 -0.19 12.04 0.27
C ASP A 335 0.56 11.58 -1.00
N GLY A 336 -0.15 10.91 -1.91
CA GLY A 336 0.39 10.30 -3.13
C GLY A 336 0.80 8.83 -2.96
N SER A 337 0.90 8.34 -1.72
CA SER A 337 1.11 6.92 -1.45
C SER A 337 -0.13 6.08 -1.75
N LYS A 338 0.04 4.76 -1.71
CA LYS A 338 -1.01 3.77 -1.89
C LYS A 338 -0.82 2.67 -0.86
N VAL A 339 -1.93 2.17 -0.30
CA VAL A 339 -1.91 0.96 0.52
C VAL A 339 -2.78 -0.09 -0.14
N SER A 340 -2.19 -1.23 -0.51
CA SER A 340 -2.97 -2.40 -0.94
C SER A 340 -3.20 -3.31 0.26
N TRP A 341 -4.45 -3.44 0.67
CA TRP A 341 -4.85 -4.25 1.82
C TRP A 341 -5.29 -5.63 1.39
N MET A 342 -4.94 -6.63 2.22
CA MET A 342 -5.40 -8.00 2.14
C MET A 342 -5.84 -8.44 3.53
N THR A 343 -7.11 -8.77 3.69
CA THR A 343 -7.73 -9.07 4.99
C THR A 343 -8.46 -10.40 4.98
N TRP A 344 -8.30 -11.21 6.02
CA TRP A 344 -8.98 -12.50 6.16
C TRP A 344 -9.20 -12.88 7.62
N ALA A 345 -10.10 -13.83 7.85
CA ALA A 345 -10.28 -14.42 9.18
C ALA A 345 -9.37 -15.64 9.34
N ASP A 346 -8.67 -15.72 10.48
CA ASP A 346 -7.88 -16.87 10.92
C ASP A 346 -8.20 -17.17 12.39
N GLY A 347 -8.93 -18.28 12.61
CA GLY A 347 -9.42 -18.65 13.93
C GLY A 347 -10.33 -17.57 14.55
N GLU A 348 -9.91 -17.02 15.70
CA GLU A 348 -10.61 -15.94 16.42
C GLU A 348 -10.08 -14.54 16.08
N HIS A 349 -9.25 -14.40 15.05
CA HIS A 349 -8.64 -13.13 14.66
C HIS A 349 -8.95 -12.77 13.20
N GLN A 350 -9.06 -11.47 12.92
CA GLN A 350 -8.95 -10.87 11.61
C GLN A 350 -7.47 -10.55 11.39
N LEU A 351 -6.86 -11.18 10.41
CA LEU A 351 -5.50 -10.85 9.98
C LEU A 351 -5.59 -9.87 8.80
N SER A 352 -4.71 -8.87 8.82
CA SER A 352 -4.61 -7.89 7.74
C SER A 352 -3.16 -7.65 7.37
N VAL A 353 -2.88 -7.58 6.07
CA VAL A 353 -1.60 -7.14 5.51
C VAL A 353 -1.83 -5.92 4.63
N GLY A 354 -1.18 -4.81 4.95
CA GLY A 354 -1.19 -3.58 4.15
C GLY A 354 0.16 -3.37 3.48
N CYS A 355 0.19 -3.40 2.15
CA CYS A 355 1.36 -3.06 1.35
C CYS A 355 1.37 -1.54 1.11
N HIS A 356 2.08 -0.78 1.96
CA HIS A 356 2.15 0.68 1.85
C HIS A 356 3.35 1.07 0.98
N THR A 357 3.08 1.64 -0.19
CA THR A 357 4.10 2.12 -1.12
C THR A 357 3.95 3.60 -1.41
N ARG A 358 5.08 4.30 -1.61
CA ARG A 358 5.06 5.73 -1.93
C ARG A 358 4.39 6.06 -3.26
N TYR A 359 4.46 5.13 -4.21
CA TYR A 359 3.88 5.22 -5.55
C TYR A 359 3.20 3.90 -5.91
N GLU A 360 2.85 3.72 -7.18
CA GLU A 360 2.34 2.44 -7.66
C GLU A 360 3.36 1.32 -7.39
N PRO A 361 2.93 0.21 -6.74
CA PRO A 361 3.87 -0.79 -6.25
C PRO A 361 4.53 -1.52 -7.41
N ASN A 362 5.85 -1.60 -7.33
CA ASN A 362 6.62 -2.41 -8.27
C ASN A 362 6.52 -3.91 -7.93
N VAL A 363 7.02 -4.75 -8.82
CA VAL A 363 6.87 -6.20 -8.67
C VAL A 363 7.71 -6.78 -7.53
N VAL A 364 8.85 -6.19 -7.15
CA VAL A 364 9.59 -6.61 -5.94
C VAL A 364 8.77 -6.32 -4.69
N GLN A 365 8.15 -5.14 -4.62
CA GLN A 365 7.29 -4.72 -3.51
C GLN A 365 6.04 -5.60 -3.42
N LYS A 366 5.37 -5.84 -4.56
CA LYS A 366 4.25 -6.79 -4.66
C LYS A 366 4.65 -8.18 -4.17
N ALA A 367 5.83 -8.68 -4.57
CA ALA A 367 6.30 -10.00 -4.16
C ALA A 367 6.60 -10.08 -2.65
N ALA A 368 7.23 -9.05 -2.06
CA ALA A 368 7.48 -8.99 -0.62
C ALA A 368 6.17 -8.96 0.18
N CYS A 369 5.19 -8.17 -0.27
CA CYS A 369 3.87 -8.10 0.36
C CYS A 369 3.08 -9.41 0.22
N ARG A 370 3.12 -10.05 -0.96
CA ARG A 370 2.52 -11.37 -1.17
C ARG A 370 3.13 -12.42 -0.25
N MET A 371 4.46 -12.43 -0.11
CA MET A 371 5.15 -13.33 0.81
C MET A 371 4.66 -13.15 2.26
N ALA A 372 4.47 -11.89 2.68
CA ALA A 372 3.90 -11.57 3.99
C ALA A 372 2.48 -12.13 4.14
N ALA A 373 1.60 -11.85 3.17
CA ALA A 373 0.20 -12.22 3.24
C ALA A 373 -0.04 -13.74 3.16
N GLU A 374 0.80 -14.47 2.42
CA GLU A 374 0.73 -15.92 2.30
C GLU A 374 1.28 -16.65 3.53
N SER A 375 2.20 -16.03 4.28
CA SER A 375 2.85 -16.66 5.43
C SER A 375 2.36 -16.18 6.80
N LEU A 376 1.62 -15.06 6.85
CA LEU A 376 1.15 -14.48 8.11
C LEU A 376 0.17 -15.43 8.80
N VAL A 377 0.49 -15.78 10.04
CA VAL A 377 -0.37 -16.57 10.93
C VAL A 377 -0.36 -16.01 12.34
N LYS A 378 -1.47 -16.16 13.06
CA LYS A 378 -1.50 -15.87 14.51
C LYS A 378 -0.93 -17.04 15.28
N LYS A 379 0.07 -16.80 16.13
CA LYS A 379 0.52 -17.77 17.14
C LYS A 379 -0.50 -17.85 18.27
N ASN A 380 -0.93 -19.08 18.57
CA ASN A 380 -1.84 -19.42 19.68
C ASN A 380 -1.25 -19.11 21.05
#